data_AF-I3SZF7-F1
#
_entry.id   AF-I3SZF7-F1
#
_cell.length_a   1.000
_cell.length_b   1.000
_cell.length_c   1.000
_cell.angle_alpha   90.00
_cell.angle_beta   90.00
_cell.angle_gamma   90.00
#
_symmetry.space_group_name_H-M   'P 1'
#
loop_
_entity.id
_entity.type
_entity.pdbx_description
1 polymer ?
#
loop_
_entity_poly.entity_id
_entity_poly.type
_entity_poly.pdbx_seq_one_letter_code
_entity_poly.pdbx_strand_id
1 'polypeptide(L)'
;MCFLLHCQKFIELVRVGALEEAVKYGRIELSSFFGLSLFEDIVQDCVALLAYERPLESAVGYLLKDSQREVVADAVNAMILSTNPNIKVTKNCLHSNLERLLRQLTACCLERRSLSGEQGEAFQLQRVLSSGKRS
;
A
#
# COMPACT_ATOMS: atom_id res chain seq x y z
N MET A 1 10.37 -4.18 -1.27
CA MET A 1 10.00 -3.04 -0.41
C MET A 1 10.58 -1.74 -0.95
N CYS A 2 11.91 -1.66 -1.07
CA CYS A 2 12.60 -0.43 -1.43
C CYS A 2 12.22 0.14 -2.80
N PHE A 3 12.00 -0.71 -3.82
CA PHE A 3 11.73 -0.25 -5.18
C PHE A 3 10.59 0.78 -5.30
N LEU A 4 9.38 0.43 -4.86
CA LEU A 4 8.21 1.32 -4.99
C LEU A 4 8.40 2.63 -4.21
N LEU A 5 9.11 2.59 -3.09
CA LEU A 5 9.45 3.79 -2.32
C LEU A 5 10.47 4.67 -3.04
N HIS A 6 11.49 4.09 -3.68
CA HIS A 6 12.45 4.82 -4.50
C HIS A 6 11.76 5.46 -5.71
N CYS A 7 10.88 4.73 -6.40
CA CYS A 7 10.05 5.28 -7.47
C CYS A 7 9.19 6.44 -6.97
N GLN A 8 8.47 6.26 -5.85
CA GLN A 8 7.64 7.32 -5.30
C GLN A 8 8.46 8.55 -4.93
N LYS A 9 9.61 8.39 -4.28
CA LYS A 9 10.49 9.52 -3.93
C LYS A 9 10.97 10.26 -5.17
N PHE A 10 11.37 9.54 -6.23
CA PHE A 10 11.75 10.13 -7.50
C PHE A 10 10.59 10.93 -8.11
N ILE A 11 9.38 10.34 -8.17
CA ILE A 11 8.17 10.99 -8.70
C ILE A 11 7.86 12.28 -7.93
N GLU A 12 7.99 12.28 -6.59
CA GLU A 12 7.77 13.48 -5.78
C GLU A 12 8.79 14.59 -6.06
N LEU A 13 10.06 14.25 -6.32
CA LEU A 13 11.08 15.23 -6.71
C LEU A 13 10.74 15.88 -8.06
N VAL A 14 10.27 15.08 -9.03
CA VAL A 14 9.80 15.62 -10.32
C VAL A 14 8.56 16.48 -10.13
N ARG A 15 7.61 16.06 -9.29
CA ARG A 15 6.36 16.79 -9.01
C ARG A 15 6.61 18.22 -8.51
N VAL A 16 7.62 18.42 -7.67
CA VAL A 16 7.97 19.74 -7.13
C VAL A 16 8.97 20.52 -8.00
N GLY A 17 9.36 19.98 -9.16
CA GLY A 17 10.31 20.61 -10.07
C GLY A 17 11.78 20.54 -9.63
N ALA A 18 12.11 19.71 -8.63
CA ALA A 18 13.48 19.51 -8.15
C ALA A 18 14.27 18.56 -9.07
N LEU A 19 14.43 18.94 -10.34
CA LEU A 19 14.95 18.06 -11.41
C LEU A 19 16.39 17.61 -11.18
N GLU A 20 17.27 18.48 -10.68
CA GLU A 20 18.66 18.11 -10.38
C GLU A 20 18.74 17.03 -9.29
N GLU A 21 17.94 17.18 -8.24
CA GLU A 21 17.83 16.17 -7.17
C GLU A 21 17.21 14.88 -7.70
N ALA A 22 16.16 14.96 -8.52
CA ALA A 22 15.54 13.80 -9.14
C ALA A 22 16.55 13.00 -9.97
N VAL A 23 17.35 13.66 -10.82
CA VAL A 23 18.39 13.02 -11.63
C VAL A 23 19.45 12.37 -10.76
N LYS A 24 19.96 13.08 -9.75
CA LYS A 24 20.96 12.54 -8.81
C LYS A 24 20.41 11.31 -8.08
N TYR A 25 19.19 11.41 -7.56
CA TYR A 25 18.52 10.34 -6.84
C TYR A 25 18.29 9.12 -7.73
N GLY A 26 17.76 9.31 -8.94
CA GLY A 26 17.50 8.23 -9.89
C GLY A 26 18.76 7.46 -10.29
N ARG A 27 19.89 8.16 -10.48
CA ARG A 27 21.18 7.52 -10.81
C ARG A 27 21.74 6.66 -9.68
N ILE A 28 21.43 6.99 -8.42
CA ILE A 28 21.93 6.25 -7.26
C ILE A 28 20.98 5.12 -6.91
N GLU A 29 19.69 5.44 -6.74
CA GLU A 29 18.72 4.54 -6.13
C GLU A 29 17.97 3.70 -7.17
N LEU A 30 17.54 4.32 -8.30
CA LEU A 30 16.82 3.58 -9.34
C LEU A 30 17.76 2.75 -10.21
N SER A 31 19.06 3.08 -10.24
CA SER A 31 20.02 2.40 -11.10
C SER A 31 20.19 0.91 -10.79
N SER A 32 20.04 0.55 -9.52
CA SER A 32 20.09 -0.81 -9.01
C SER A 32 18.96 -1.70 -9.55
N PHE A 33 17.93 -1.11 -10.18
CA PHE A 33 16.76 -1.83 -10.70
C PHE A 33 16.73 -1.89 -12.23
N PHE A 34 17.66 -1.23 -12.95
CA PHE A 34 17.73 -1.35 -14.40
C PHE A 34 18.10 -2.78 -14.83
N GLY A 35 17.48 -3.26 -15.92
CA GLY A 35 17.71 -4.60 -16.45
C GLY A 35 17.01 -5.72 -15.69
N LEU A 36 16.28 -5.40 -14.61
CA LEU A 36 15.37 -6.34 -13.97
C LEU A 36 14.02 -6.28 -14.68
N SER A 37 13.71 -7.31 -15.48
CA SER A 37 12.48 -7.39 -16.30
C SER A 37 11.19 -7.16 -15.50
N LEU A 38 11.19 -7.49 -14.20
CA LEU A 38 10.04 -7.27 -13.32
C LEU A 38 9.71 -5.79 -13.07
N PHE A 39 10.70 -4.89 -13.19
CA PHE A 39 10.58 -3.49 -12.83
C PHE A 39 10.78 -2.53 -14.01
N GLU A 40 11.15 -3.06 -15.17
CA GLU A 40 11.60 -2.29 -16.32
C GLU A 40 10.59 -1.23 -16.76
N ASP A 41 9.33 -1.61 -16.94
CA ASP A 41 8.25 -0.70 -17.38
C ASP A 41 8.10 0.49 -16.42
N ILE A 42 7.99 0.22 -15.11
CA ILE A 42 7.82 1.28 -14.10
C ILE A 42 9.06 2.18 -14.02
N VAL A 43 10.26 1.62 -14.13
CA VAL A 43 11.49 2.42 -14.13
C VAL A 43 11.53 3.34 -15.35
N GLN A 44 11.19 2.82 -16.53
CA GLN A 44 11.11 3.60 -17.75
C GLN A 44 10.09 4.72 -17.64
N ASP A 45 8.89 4.43 -17.13
CA ASP A 45 7.85 5.45 -16.94
C ASP A 45 8.26 6.53 -15.95
N CYS A 46 8.90 6.15 -14.84
CA CYS A 46 9.44 7.11 -13.87
C CYS A 46 10.44 8.05 -14.54
N VAL A 47 11.45 7.50 -15.21
CA VAL A 47 12.52 8.30 -15.84
C VAL A 47 11.98 9.17 -16.98
N ALA A 48 10.97 8.69 -17.72
CA ALA A 48 10.33 9.43 -18.80
C ALA A 48 9.69 10.74 -18.33
N LEU A 49 9.27 10.85 -17.05
CA LEU A 49 8.73 12.10 -16.50
C LEU A 49 9.68 13.30 -16.65
N LEU A 50 11.00 13.07 -16.66
CA LEU A 50 12.00 14.13 -16.84
C LEU A 50 12.06 14.69 -18.27
N ALA A 51 11.53 13.96 -19.25
CA ALA A 51 11.59 14.36 -20.65
C ALA A 51 10.49 15.34 -21.06
N TYR A 52 9.49 15.56 -20.20
CA TYR A 52 8.32 16.38 -20.50
C TYR A 52 8.40 17.73 -19.80
N GLU A 53 8.10 18.80 -20.53
CA GLU A 53 7.97 20.16 -19.97
C GLU A 53 6.78 20.27 -19.00
N ARG A 54 5.68 19.56 -19.31
CA ARG A 54 4.50 19.41 -18.44
C ARG A 54 4.26 17.92 -18.13
N PRO A 55 4.99 17.34 -17.15
CA PRO A 55 4.95 15.90 -16.87
C PRO A 55 3.54 15.35 -16.56
N LEU A 56 2.67 16.15 -15.93
CA LEU A 56 1.30 15.74 -15.59
C LEU A 56 0.42 15.49 -16.83
N GLU A 57 0.73 16.13 -17.96
CA GLU A 57 -0.02 15.99 -19.22
C GLU A 57 0.57 14.90 -20.14
N SER A 58 1.65 14.25 -19.71
CA SER A 58 2.30 13.19 -20.49
C SER A 58 1.56 11.86 -20.41
N ALA A 59 1.95 10.91 -21.27
CA ALA A 59 1.44 9.53 -21.22
C ALA A 59 1.70 8.84 -19.86
N VAL A 60 2.76 9.26 -19.16
CA VAL A 60 3.15 8.75 -17.84
C VAL A 60 2.68 9.67 -16.69
N GLY A 61 1.87 10.69 -17.00
CA GLY A 61 1.36 11.66 -16.03
C GLY A 61 0.47 11.05 -14.95
N TYR A 62 -0.04 9.82 -15.15
CA TYR A 62 -0.77 9.09 -14.11
C TYR A 62 0.05 8.86 -12.84
N LEU A 63 1.38 8.77 -12.94
CA LEU A 63 2.29 8.65 -11.80
C LEU A 63 2.24 9.89 -10.88
N LEU A 64 1.88 11.06 -11.42
CA LEU A 64 1.82 12.31 -10.68
C LEU A 64 0.44 12.57 -10.05
N LYS A 65 -0.53 11.68 -10.22
CA LYS A 65 -1.83 11.80 -9.55
C LYS A 65 -1.74 11.40 -8.09
N ASP A 66 -2.67 11.85 -7.27
CA ASP A 66 -2.72 11.47 -5.85
C ASP A 66 -3.08 9.98 -5.66
N SER A 67 -3.82 9.39 -6.59
CA SER A 67 -4.10 7.95 -6.62
C SER A 67 -2.83 7.09 -6.62
N GLN A 68 -1.72 7.59 -7.17
CA GLN A 68 -0.44 6.86 -7.14
C GLN A 68 0.09 6.71 -5.70
N ARG A 69 -0.08 7.74 -4.86
CA ARG A 69 0.34 7.70 -3.45
C ARG A 69 -0.46 6.66 -2.66
N GLU A 70 -1.75 6.54 -2.95
CA GLU A 70 -2.63 5.53 -2.35
C GLU A 70 -2.17 4.12 -2.71
N VAL A 71 -1.88 3.86 -3.99
CA VAL A 71 -1.36 2.56 -4.47
C VAL A 71 -0.05 2.18 -3.78
N VAL A 72 0.89 3.13 -3.66
CA VAL A 72 2.17 2.87 -2.97
C VAL A 72 1.94 2.64 -1.48
N ALA A 73 1.07 3.41 -0.84
CA ALA A 73 0.73 3.24 0.57
C ALA A 73 0.13 1.85 0.85
N ASP A 74 -0.80 1.38 0.00
CA ASP A 74 -1.40 0.05 0.12
C ASP A 74 -0.36 -1.06 -0.05
N ALA A 75 0.53 -0.95 -1.03
CA ALA A 75 1.59 -1.93 -1.25
C ALA A 75 2.58 -1.98 -0.08
N VAL A 76 2.96 -0.83 0.47
CA VAL A 76 3.83 -0.72 1.64
C VAL A 76 3.16 -1.29 2.88
N ASN A 77 1.89 -0.94 3.12
CA ASN A 77 1.10 -1.46 4.22
C ASN A 77 1.00 -2.98 4.15
N ALA A 78 0.69 -3.53 2.97
CA ALA A 78 0.64 -4.96 2.73
C ALA A 78 1.98 -5.63 3.07
N MET A 79 3.09 -5.06 2.60
CA MET A 79 4.41 -5.63 2.84
C MET A 79 4.79 -5.61 4.32
N ILE A 80 4.59 -4.50 5.03
CA ILE A 80 4.86 -4.41 6.48
C ILE A 80 4.09 -5.48 7.24
N LEU A 81 2.82 -5.70 6.88
CA LEU A 81 1.98 -6.74 7.49
C LEU A 81 2.50 -8.15 7.19
N SER A 82 3.13 -8.38 6.03
CA SER A 82 3.70 -9.69 5.66
C SER A 82 5.01 -10.03 6.35
N THR A 83 5.77 -9.03 6.83
CA THR A 83 7.11 -9.22 7.42
C THR A 83 7.08 -9.36 8.95
N ASN A 84 5.91 -9.38 9.58
CA ASN A 84 5.80 -9.52 11.04
C ASN A 84 6.08 -10.98 11.47
N PRO A 85 7.20 -11.27 12.17
CA PRO A 85 7.59 -12.63 12.53
C PRO A 85 6.66 -13.30 13.57
N ASN A 86 5.84 -12.51 14.28
CA ASN A 86 4.84 -13.03 15.24
C ASN A 86 3.51 -13.42 14.56
N ILE A 87 3.33 -13.10 13.28
CA ILE A 87 2.20 -13.58 12.49
C ILE A 87 2.62 -14.94 11.94
N LYS A 88 2.19 -16.02 12.62
CA LYS A 88 2.20 -17.36 12.01
C LYS A 88 1.36 -17.26 10.75
N VAL A 89 2.03 -17.21 9.59
CA VAL A 89 1.40 -17.26 8.28
C VAL A 89 0.75 -18.64 8.13
N THR A 90 -0.45 -18.80 8.69
CA THR A 90 -1.46 -19.62 8.04
C THR A 90 -1.59 -19.04 6.64
N LYS A 91 -1.09 -19.78 5.65
CA LYS A 91 -1.22 -19.52 4.20
C LYS A 91 -2.52 -18.78 3.92
N ASN A 92 -2.46 -17.45 3.82
CA ASN A 92 -3.43 -16.50 3.29
C ASN A 92 -2.98 -15.11 3.76
N CYS A 93 -2.16 -14.51 2.91
CA CYS A 93 -1.54 -13.21 3.01
C CYS A 93 -2.52 -12.10 3.42
N LEU A 94 -2.01 -11.11 4.18
CA LEU A 94 -2.55 -9.74 4.29
C LEU A 94 -3.91 -9.59 4.99
N HIS A 95 -3.90 -9.57 6.32
CA HIS A 95 -5.04 -9.03 7.07
C HIS A 95 -5.01 -7.50 7.00
N SER A 96 -5.83 -6.92 6.12
CA SER A 96 -5.99 -5.47 5.91
C SER A 96 -6.20 -4.70 7.23
N ASN A 97 -5.95 -3.38 7.25
CA ASN A 97 -6.23 -2.55 8.42
C ASN A 97 -7.69 -2.70 8.91
N LEU A 98 -8.61 -2.88 7.97
CA LEU A 98 -10.01 -3.22 8.25
C LEU A 98 -10.13 -4.55 9.02
N GLU A 99 -9.41 -5.59 8.60
CA GLU A 99 -9.45 -6.87 9.30
C GLU A 99 -8.91 -6.77 10.73
N ARG A 100 -7.85 -5.98 10.95
CA ARG A 100 -7.33 -5.74 12.30
C ARG A 100 -8.37 -5.03 13.17
N LEU A 101 -9.03 -4.00 12.63
CA LEU A 101 -10.10 -3.29 13.33
C LEU A 101 -11.28 -4.21 13.66
N LEU A 102 -11.69 -5.06 12.72
CA LEU A 102 -12.78 -6.03 12.92
C LEU A 102 -12.43 -7.06 14.00
N ARG A 103 -11.18 -7.52 14.06
CA ARG A 103 -10.72 -8.43 15.13
C ARG A 103 -10.70 -7.76 16.50
N GLN A 104 -10.22 -6.51 16.58
CA GLN A 104 -10.22 -5.74 17.83
C GLN A 104 -11.63 -5.46 18.33
N LEU A 105 -12.54 -5.06 17.43
CA LEU A 105 -13.95 -4.87 17.73
C LEU A 105 -14.59 -6.16 18.26
N THR A 106 -14.31 -7.29 17.60
CA THR A 106 -14.82 -8.60 18.01
C THR A 106 -14.34 -8.96 19.42
N ALA A 107 -13.05 -8.81 19.71
CA ALA A 107 -12.48 -9.10 21.01
C ALA A 107 -13.07 -8.22 22.13
N CYS A 108 -13.17 -6.91 21.90
CA CYS A 108 -13.76 -5.95 22.84
C CYS A 108 -15.22 -6.30 23.17
N CYS A 109 -16.01 -6.68 22.15
CA CYS A 109 -17.41 -7.06 22.34
C CYS A 109 -17.57 -8.34 23.16
N LEU A 110 -16.67 -9.32 22.98
CA LEU A 110 -16.68 -10.56 23.76
C LEU A 110 -16.31 -10.31 25.23
N GLU A 111 -15.29 -9.48 25.49
CA GLU A 111 -14.88 -9.14 26.86
C GLU A 111 -16.01 -8.40 27.61
N ARG A 112 -16.64 -7.43 26.95
CA ARG A 112 -17.80 -6.71 27.52
C ARG A 112 -18.95 -7.67 27.87
N ARG A 113 -19.18 -8.69 27.04
CA ARG A 113 -20.21 -9.71 27.27
C ARG A 113 -19.85 -10.62 28.46
N SER A 114 -18.59 -11.02 28.58
CA SER A 114 -18.08 -11.75 29.74
C SER A 114 -18.30 -10.98 31.05
N LEU A 115 -17.93 -9.69 31.07
CA LEU A 115 -18.15 -8.80 32.22
C LEU A 115 -19.64 -8.57 32.53
N SER A 116 -20.51 -8.74 31.55
CA SER A 116 -21.96 -8.63 31.70
C SER A 116 -22.63 -9.96 32.10
N GLY A 117 -21.87 -10.97 32.51
CA GLY A 117 -22.40 -12.29 32.88
C GLY A 117 -22.95 -13.05 31.67
N GLU A 118 -22.26 -12.97 30.54
CA GLU A 118 -22.65 -13.57 29.26
C GLU A 118 -23.94 -13.03 28.64
N GLN A 119 -24.51 -11.97 29.22
CA GLN A 119 -25.73 -11.33 28.73
C GLN A 119 -25.45 -10.38 27.56
N GLY A 120 -26.38 -10.37 26.61
CA GLY A 120 -26.31 -9.55 25.39
C GLY A 120 -25.82 -10.32 24.16
N GLU A 121 -25.97 -9.69 23.00
CA GLU A 121 -25.69 -10.31 21.72
C GLU A 121 -24.18 -10.40 21.45
N ALA A 122 -23.71 -11.58 21.06
CA ALA A 122 -22.32 -11.79 20.68
C ALA A 122 -22.06 -11.18 19.28
N PHE A 123 -21.04 -10.34 19.18
CA PHE A 123 -20.59 -9.88 17.87
C PHE A 123 -19.86 -11.02 17.15
N GLN A 124 -20.51 -11.55 16.11
CA GLN A 124 -19.97 -12.63 15.28
C GLN A 124 -19.74 -12.11 13.87
N LEU A 125 -18.49 -11.87 13.51
CA LEU A 125 -18.11 -11.31 12.21
C LEU A 125 -18.65 -12.16 11.03
N GLN A 126 -18.59 -13.49 11.14
CA GLN A 126 -19.09 -14.40 10.10
C GLN A 126 -20.60 -14.25 9.85
N ARG A 127 -21.38 -13.95 10.88
CA ARG A 127 -22.84 -13.75 10.77
C ARG A 127 -23.16 -12.46 10.01
N VAL A 128 -22.40 -11.39 10.26
CA VAL A 128 -22.54 -10.10 9.56
C VAL A 128 -22.12 -10.21 8.09
N LEU A 129 -21.04 -10.93 7.81
CA LEU A 129 -20.56 -11.14 6.43
C LEU A 129 -21.49 -12.03 5.60
N SER A 130 -22.25 -12.92 6.24
CA SER A 130 -23.20 -13.82 5.56
C SER A 130 -24.59 -13.19 5.37
N SER A 131 -25.00 -12.24 6.22
CA SER A 131 -26.25 -11.48 6.02
C SER A 131 -26.18 -10.55 4.81
N GLY A 132 -25.00 -10.01 4.47
CA GLY A 132 -24.80 -9.16 3.29
C GLY A 132 -24.82 -9.88 1.93
N LYS A 133 -24.78 -11.22 1.92
CA LYS A 133 -24.85 -12.03 0.68
C LYS A 133 -26.27 -12.43 0.29
N ARG A 134 -27.29 -12.04 1.05
CA ARG A 134 -28.71 -12.37 0.80
C ARG A 134 -29.54 -11.15 0.35
N SER A 135 -28.91 -10.15 -0.26
CA SER A 135 -29.58 -9.04 -0.95
C SER A 135 -29.28 -9.06 -2.43
#